data_AF-A0A933DJV9-F1
#
_entry.id   AF-A0A933DJV9-F1
#
_cell.length_a   1.000
_cell.length_b   1.000
_cell.length_c   1.000
_cell.angle_alpha   90.00
_cell.angle_beta   90.00
_cell.angle_gamma   90.00
#
_symmetry.space_group_name_H-M   'P 1'
#
loop_
_entity.id
_entity.type
_entity.pdbx_description
1 polymer ?
#
loop_
_entity_poly.entity_id
_entity_poly.type
_entity_poly.pdbx_seq_one_letter_code
_entity_poly.pdbx_strand_id
1 'polypeptide(L)'
;MRTLVFDIETIGEEWSALDETTQHMLTRWIDRTAKSDEEHTAQLADLQDGLGFSPLTGSIVAIGLYDLEQEKGVVYYRTDDTLADDLAEGAVLLKVRSEKQMLEDFWAGAKAYDAFVTFNGRGFDVPFLLLRSAILGVKPTRDLMDGRYLYQQKGAKHIDLADQLSFYGAVFKKASLHLYCRAFGIESPKAAGVTGDDVSALFREGKYETIARYNVRDIIATTELYKKWQTYLSPSAFRNFD
;
A
#
# COMPACT_ATOMS: atom_id res chain seq x y z
N MET A 1 12.75 -5.33 18.96
CA MET A 1 12.76 -4.66 17.65
C MET A 1 11.40 -4.02 17.52
N ARG A 2 11.29 -2.71 17.31
CA ARG A 2 9.96 -2.08 17.14
C ARG A 2 9.50 -2.27 15.70
N THR A 3 8.28 -2.77 15.51
CA THR A 3 7.75 -3.24 14.24
C THR A 3 6.53 -2.43 13.83
N LEU A 4 6.61 -1.80 12.66
CA LEU A 4 5.49 -1.08 12.05
C LEU A 4 4.97 -1.88 10.86
N VAL A 5 3.70 -2.26 10.88
CA VAL A 5 3.00 -2.80 9.71
C VAL A 5 2.32 -1.65 8.99
N PHE A 6 2.40 -1.60 7.66
CA PHE A 6 1.73 -0.55 6.90
C PHE A 6 1.29 -1.01 5.52
N ASP A 7 0.34 -0.25 4.97
CA ASP A 7 -0.24 -0.42 3.64
C ASP A 7 -0.73 0.95 3.13
N ILE A 8 -0.81 1.16 1.81
CA ILE A 8 -1.30 2.41 1.21
C ILE A 8 -2.45 2.19 0.22
N GLU A 9 -3.34 3.18 0.16
CA GLU A 9 -4.35 3.29 -0.89
C GLU A 9 -4.05 4.46 -1.80
N THR A 10 -4.27 4.26 -3.10
CA THR A 10 -3.93 5.23 -4.14
C THR A 10 -5.08 5.42 -5.12
N ILE A 11 -5.13 6.58 -5.76
CA ILE A 11 -6.03 6.83 -6.90
C ILE A 11 -5.24 7.40 -8.07
N GLY A 12 -5.73 7.15 -9.28
CA GLY A 12 -5.23 7.77 -10.50
C GLY A 12 -5.71 9.20 -10.66
N GLU A 13 -4.97 10.00 -11.43
CA GLU A 13 -5.45 11.26 -11.97
C GLU A 13 -6.58 11.03 -12.98
N GLU A 14 -7.49 11.99 -13.10
CA GLU A 14 -8.48 11.97 -14.16
C GLU A 14 -7.78 12.05 -15.52
N TRP A 15 -8.10 11.13 -16.44
CA TRP A 15 -7.45 11.06 -17.75
C TRP A 15 -7.48 12.41 -18.49
N SER A 16 -8.61 13.12 -18.40
CA SER A 16 -8.82 14.42 -19.02
C SER A 16 -7.98 15.55 -18.42
N ALA A 17 -7.41 15.36 -17.23
CA ALA A 17 -6.51 16.32 -16.58
C ALA A 17 -5.05 16.17 -17.04
N LEU A 18 -4.68 15.03 -17.61
CA LEU A 18 -3.34 14.80 -18.15
C LEU A 18 -3.15 15.59 -19.45
N ASP A 19 -1.97 16.16 -19.64
CA ASP A 19 -1.64 16.87 -20.88
C ASP A 19 -1.52 15.91 -22.08
N GLU A 20 -1.69 16.43 -23.29
CA GLU A 20 -1.69 15.63 -24.53
C GLU A 20 -0.40 14.84 -24.73
N THR A 21 0.75 15.37 -24.29
CA THR A 21 2.04 14.67 -24.43
C THR A 21 2.08 13.47 -23.50
N THR A 22 1.63 13.63 -22.26
CA THR A 22 1.53 12.53 -21.29
C THR A 22 0.55 11.46 -21.76
N GLN A 23 -0.64 11.84 -22.21
CA GLN A 23 -1.63 10.91 -22.76
C GLN A 23 -1.03 10.10 -23.91
N HIS A 24 -0.39 10.76 -24.89
CA HIS A 24 0.25 10.08 -26.01
C HIS A 24 1.36 9.11 -25.58
N MET A 25 2.18 9.50 -24.60
CA MET A 25 3.24 8.64 -24.08
C MET A 25 2.69 7.38 -23.41
N LEU A 26 1.58 7.49 -22.67
CA LEU A 26 0.93 6.37 -22.01
C LEU A 26 0.20 5.44 -23.01
N THR A 27 -0.40 5.98 -24.08
CA THR A 27 -1.11 5.16 -25.09
C THR A 27 -0.23 4.62 -26.20
N ARG A 28 1.01 5.10 -26.36
CA ARG A 28 1.90 4.75 -27.49
C ARG A 28 2.05 3.24 -27.73
N TRP A 29 2.03 2.43 -26.67
CA TRP A 29 2.12 0.98 -26.82
C TRP A 29 0.81 0.38 -27.32
N ILE A 30 -0.34 0.84 -26.82
CA ILE A 30 -1.70 0.46 -27.24
C ILE A 30 -1.86 0.71 -28.74
N ASP A 31 -1.49 1.92 -29.18
CA ASP A 31 -1.57 2.35 -30.58
C ASP A 31 -0.74 1.45 -31.51
N ARG A 32 0.27 0.73 -30.97
CA ARG A 32 1.13 -0.19 -31.73
C ARG A 32 0.71 -1.65 -31.62
N THR A 33 0.00 -2.05 -30.57
CA THR A 33 -0.29 -3.46 -30.28
C THR A 33 -1.73 -3.86 -30.54
N ALA A 34 -2.68 -2.93 -30.42
CA ALA A 34 -4.09 -3.20 -30.66
C ALA A 34 -4.33 -3.62 -32.11
N LYS A 35 -5.11 -4.68 -32.31
CA LYS A 35 -5.43 -5.25 -33.63
C LYS A 35 -6.82 -4.86 -34.13
N SER A 36 -7.61 -4.22 -33.28
CA SER A 36 -8.94 -3.70 -33.60
C SER A 36 -9.26 -2.48 -32.73
N ASP A 37 -10.25 -1.69 -33.14
CA ASP A 37 -10.75 -0.55 -32.38
C ASP A 37 -11.34 -0.99 -31.03
N GLU A 38 -11.93 -2.18 -30.97
CA GLU A 38 -12.45 -2.80 -29.74
C GLU A 38 -11.31 -3.13 -28.77
N GLU A 39 -10.22 -3.73 -29.25
CA GLU A 39 -9.04 -4.03 -28.43
C GLU A 39 -8.35 -2.75 -27.96
N HIS A 40 -8.27 -1.74 -28.82
CA HIS A 40 -7.73 -0.42 -28.48
C HIS A 40 -8.54 0.22 -27.35
N THR A 41 -9.86 0.24 -27.48
CA THR A 41 -10.78 0.81 -26.48
C THR A 41 -10.65 0.09 -25.13
N ALA A 42 -10.57 -1.24 -25.12
CA ALA A 42 -10.42 -2.03 -23.91
C ALA A 42 -9.07 -1.76 -23.21
N GLN A 43 -7.97 -1.77 -23.97
CA GLN A 43 -6.63 -1.48 -23.42
C GLN A 43 -6.52 -0.04 -22.89
N LEU A 44 -7.20 0.91 -23.53
CA LEU A 44 -7.25 2.30 -23.04
C LEU A 44 -8.02 2.39 -21.73
N ALA A 45 -9.16 1.70 -21.60
CA ALA A 45 -9.91 1.64 -20.35
C ALA A 45 -9.06 1.02 -19.22
N ASP A 46 -8.40 -0.11 -19.48
CA ASP A 46 -7.50 -0.76 -18.51
C ASP A 46 -6.36 0.16 -18.07
N LEU A 47 -5.79 0.92 -19.00
CA LEU A 47 -4.75 1.92 -18.71
C LEU A 47 -5.29 3.04 -17.82
N GLN A 48 -6.48 3.56 -18.12
CA GLN A 48 -7.12 4.64 -17.36
C GLN A 48 -7.45 4.19 -15.93
N ASP A 49 -8.00 2.99 -15.77
CA ASP A 49 -8.27 2.40 -14.45
C ASP A 49 -6.96 2.12 -13.69
N GLY A 50 -5.88 1.82 -14.41
CA GLY A 50 -4.57 1.52 -13.85
C GLY A 50 -3.70 2.73 -13.46
N LEU A 51 -4.13 3.97 -13.71
CA LEU A 51 -3.32 5.18 -13.43
C LEU A 51 -2.95 5.31 -11.94
N GLY A 52 -3.79 4.79 -11.05
CA GLY A 52 -3.53 4.76 -9.61
C GLY A 52 -2.34 3.89 -9.22
N PHE A 53 -1.94 2.93 -10.06
CA PHE A 53 -0.83 2.03 -9.74
C PHE A 53 0.56 2.60 -10.02
N SER A 54 0.65 3.86 -10.44
CA SER A 54 1.90 4.56 -10.70
C SER A 54 2.00 5.85 -9.88
N PRO A 55 3.10 6.09 -9.16
CA PRO A 55 3.28 7.34 -8.40
C PRO A 55 3.45 8.57 -9.28
N LEU A 56 3.62 8.39 -10.59
CA LEU A 56 3.73 9.47 -11.57
C LEU A 56 2.38 9.95 -12.08
N THR A 57 1.34 9.13 -11.96
CA THR A 57 -0.02 9.39 -12.49
C THR A 57 -1.09 9.23 -11.42
N GLY A 58 -0.67 9.10 -10.16
CA GLY A 58 -1.55 8.82 -9.04
C GLY A 58 -1.09 9.53 -7.77
N SER A 59 -1.98 9.50 -6.77
CA SER A 59 -1.76 10.11 -5.45
C SER A 59 -2.20 9.17 -4.33
N ILE A 60 -1.56 9.30 -3.17
CA ILE A 60 -1.92 8.54 -1.98
C ILE A 60 -3.17 9.15 -1.34
N VAL A 61 -4.16 8.31 -1.06
CA VAL A 61 -5.42 8.70 -0.41
C VAL A 61 -5.60 8.11 0.98
N ALA A 62 -4.85 7.05 1.31
CA ALA A 62 -4.74 6.57 2.69
C ALA A 62 -3.36 5.94 2.96
N ILE A 63 -2.91 6.05 4.21
CA ILE A 63 -1.76 5.31 4.76
C ILE A 63 -2.19 4.68 6.08
N GLY A 64 -2.23 3.37 6.11
CA GLY A 64 -2.54 2.58 7.30
C GLY A 64 -1.27 2.17 8.01
N LEU A 65 -1.26 2.31 9.33
CA LEU A 65 -0.12 2.03 10.19
C LEU A 65 -0.58 1.24 11.41
N TYR A 66 0.14 0.18 11.75
CA TYR A 66 -0.11 -0.63 12.95
C TYR A 66 1.21 -0.87 13.70
N ASP A 67 1.28 -0.37 14.93
CA ASP A 67 2.38 -0.64 15.86
C ASP A 67 2.12 -2.00 16.51
N LEU A 68 2.96 -2.99 16.17
CA LEU A 68 2.78 -4.36 16.62
C LEU A 68 2.94 -4.49 18.14
N GLU A 69 3.89 -3.77 18.73
CA GLU A 69 4.20 -3.90 20.16
C GLU A 69 3.20 -3.15 21.05
N GLN A 70 2.60 -2.07 20.56
CA GLN A 70 1.56 -1.33 21.28
C GLN A 70 0.14 -1.81 20.96
N GLU A 71 -0.02 -2.68 19.96
CA GLU A 71 -1.30 -3.15 19.44
C GLU A 71 -2.27 -2.01 19.08
N LYS A 72 -1.73 -0.93 18.51
CA LYS A 72 -2.49 0.28 18.14
C LYS A 72 -2.21 0.64 16.69
N GLY A 73 -3.25 1.14 16.01
CA GLY A 73 -3.12 1.61 14.64
C GLY A 73 -3.56 3.06 14.43
N VAL A 74 -3.16 3.61 13.30
CA VAL A 74 -3.70 4.83 12.74
C VAL A 74 -3.82 4.67 11.23
N VAL A 75 -4.93 5.13 10.66
CA VAL A 75 -5.06 5.33 9.22
C VAL A 75 -5.16 6.81 8.97
N TYR A 76 -4.16 7.37 8.30
CA TYR A 76 -4.28 8.70 7.74
C TYR A 76 -5.03 8.59 6.41
N TYR A 77 -6.00 9.47 6.16
CA TYR A 77 -6.74 9.44 4.91
C TYR A 77 -7.12 10.84 4.44
N ARG A 78 -7.26 10.99 3.12
CA ARG A 78 -7.69 12.23 2.47
C ARG A 78 -9.21 12.25 2.37
N THR A 79 -9.78 13.42 2.61
CA THR A 79 -11.18 13.74 2.32
C THR A 79 -11.24 15.14 1.69
N ASP A 80 -12.26 15.39 0.89
CA ASP A 80 -12.57 16.74 0.40
C ASP A 80 -13.47 17.50 1.39
N ASP A 81 -13.92 16.84 2.48
CA ASP A 81 -14.65 17.46 3.58
C ASP A 81 -13.69 18.12 4.58
N THR A 82 -13.73 19.46 4.61
CA THR A 82 -12.89 20.28 5.48
C THR A 82 -13.27 20.23 6.98
N LEU A 83 -14.38 19.57 7.34
CA LEU A 83 -14.92 19.52 8.71
C LEU A 83 -14.86 18.14 9.35
N ALA A 84 -14.23 17.16 8.71
CA ALA A 84 -14.20 15.79 9.23
C ALA A 84 -13.32 15.67 10.49
N ASP A 85 -13.91 15.12 11.56
CA ASP A 85 -13.25 14.84 12.83
C ASP A 85 -12.47 13.51 12.79
N ASP A 86 -11.49 13.36 13.69
CA ASP A 86 -10.80 12.09 13.92
C ASP A 86 -11.80 11.05 14.49
N LEU A 87 -11.79 9.83 13.93
CA LEU A 87 -12.67 8.74 14.35
C LEU A 87 -11.87 7.62 15.02
N ALA A 88 -12.50 6.92 15.97
CA ALA A 88 -11.92 5.71 16.57
C ALA A 88 -12.67 4.46 16.08
N GLU A 89 -11.92 3.46 15.64
CA GLU A 89 -12.40 2.16 15.21
C GLU A 89 -11.63 1.06 15.95
N GLY A 90 -12.15 0.70 17.14
CA GLY A 90 -11.45 -0.21 18.04
C GLY A 90 -10.09 0.35 18.46
N ALA A 91 -9.02 -0.35 18.10
CA ALA A 91 -7.64 0.06 18.41
C ALA A 91 -7.00 0.97 17.34
N VAL A 92 -7.75 1.31 16.28
CA VAL A 92 -7.24 2.10 15.15
C VAL A 92 -7.91 3.47 15.11
N LEU A 93 -7.11 4.53 14.97
CA LEU A 93 -7.61 5.91 14.79
C LEU A 93 -7.64 6.28 13.31
N LEU A 94 -8.74 6.82 12.82
CA LEU A 94 -8.84 7.41 11.48
C LEU A 94 -8.60 8.91 11.57
N LYS A 95 -7.63 9.41 10.82
CA LYS A 95 -7.19 10.81 10.89
C LYS A 95 -7.16 11.46 9.52
N VAL A 96 -7.83 12.61 9.41
CA VAL A 96 -7.87 13.37 8.16
C VAL A 96 -6.53 14.06 7.92
N ARG A 97 -5.95 13.84 6.74
CA ARG A 97 -4.66 14.42 6.33
C ARG A 97 -4.65 14.66 4.83
N SER A 98 -4.02 15.76 4.40
CA SER A 98 -3.59 15.90 3.01
C SER A 98 -2.49 14.90 2.68
N GLU A 99 -2.29 14.57 1.41
CA GLU A 99 -1.22 13.63 0.97
C GLU A 99 0.15 14.00 1.55
N LYS A 100 0.50 15.29 1.50
CA LYS A 100 1.76 15.79 2.05
C LYS A 100 1.87 15.54 3.56
N GLN A 101 0.82 15.83 4.33
CA GLN A 101 0.82 15.60 5.77
C GLN A 101 0.87 14.10 6.10
N MET A 102 0.22 13.24 5.32
CA MET A 102 0.32 11.78 5.48
C MET A 102 1.77 11.31 5.38
N LEU A 103 2.50 11.80 4.38
CA LEU A 103 3.90 11.48 4.17
C LEU A 103 4.80 12.06 5.28
N GLU A 104 4.56 13.31 5.70
CA GLU A 104 5.29 13.92 6.81
C GLU A 104 5.10 13.14 8.12
N ASP A 105 3.86 12.79 8.45
CA ASP A 105 3.51 12.00 9.64
C ASP A 105 4.13 10.59 9.56
N PHE A 106 4.02 9.92 8.40
CA PHE A 106 4.63 8.61 8.16
C PHE A 106 6.14 8.63 8.40
N TRP A 107 6.88 9.54 7.75
CA TRP A 107 8.33 9.59 7.87
C TRP A 107 8.79 10.11 9.24
N ALA A 108 8.02 10.97 9.91
CA ALA A 108 8.29 11.33 11.29
C ALA A 108 8.17 10.12 12.22
N GLY A 109 7.08 9.36 12.10
CA GLY A 109 6.82 8.14 12.88
C GLY A 109 7.81 7.01 12.60
N ALA A 110 8.21 6.82 11.34
CA ALA A 110 9.15 5.77 10.91
C ALA A 110 10.51 5.84 11.63
N LYS A 111 10.91 6.99 12.16
CA LYS A 111 12.13 7.10 12.99
C LYS A 111 12.07 6.27 14.27
N ALA A 112 10.89 5.94 14.77
CA ALA A 112 10.71 5.19 16.00
C ALA A 112 10.78 3.66 15.84
N TYR A 113 10.86 3.15 14.59
CA TYR A 113 10.78 1.73 14.28
C TYR A 113 12.06 1.20 13.63
N ASP A 114 12.31 -0.09 13.88
CA ASP A 114 13.47 -0.83 13.39
C ASP A 114 13.07 -1.80 12.27
N ALA A 115 11.83 -2.30 12.30
CA ALA A 115 11.27 -3.19 11.29
C ALA A 115 9.97 -2.63 10.71
N PHE A 116 9.76 -2.94 9.44
CA PHE A 116 8.67 -2.45 8.61
C PHE A 116 8.10 -3.64 7.86
N VAL A 117 6.79 -3.85 7.94
CA VAL A 117 6.12 -5.00 7.36
C VAL A 117 5.06 -4.54 6.39
N THR A 118 5.04 -5.15 5.21
CA THR A 118 4.07 -4.87 4.14
C THR A 118 3.72 -6.17 3.42
N PHE A 119 2.64 -6.20 2.65
CA PHE A 119 2.42 -7.25 1.66
C PHE A 119 2.66 -6.71 0.25
N ASN A 120 3.74 -7.14 -0.42
CA ASN A 120 4.17 -6.63 -1.74
C ASN A 120 4.59 -5.15 -1.77
N GLY A 121 4.91 -4.57 -0.61
CA GLY A 121 5.31 -3.16 -0.51
C GLY A 121 6.62 -2.81 -1.19
N ARG A 122 7.53 -3.75 -1.42
CA ARG A 122 8.73 -3.48 -2.27
C ARG A 122 8.35 -3.29 -3.73
N GLY A 123 7.26 -3.94 -4.16
CA GLY A 123 6.76 -3.87 -5.53
C GLY A 123 5.80 -2.70 -5.77
N PHE A 124 5.29 -2.08 -4.70
CA PHE A 124 4.25 -1.05 -4.80
C PHE A 124 4.42 0.07 -3.77
N ASP A 125 4.08 -0.18 -2.50
CA ASP A 125 3.91 0.84 -1.46
C ASP A 125 5.15 1.72 -1.25
N VAL A 126 6.32 1.11 -1.09
CA VAL A 126 7.55 1.83 -0.76
C VAL A 126 8.05 2.67 -1.94
N PRO A 127 8.16 2.16 -3.18
CA PRO A 127 8.42 3.00 -4.34
C PRO A 127 7.44 4.17 -4.47
N PHE A 128 6.15 3.94 -4.20
CA PHE A 128 5.13 4.97 -4.28
C PHE A 128 5.35 6.06 -3.23
N LEU A 129 5.51 5.67 -1.95
CA LEU A 129 5.83 6.57 -0.85
C LEU A 129 7.07 7.41 -1.14
N LEU A 130 8.15 6.80 -1.62
CA LEU A 130 9.42 7.50 -1.91
C LEU A 130 9.26 8.54 -3.02
N LEU A 131 8.62 8.18 -4.14
CA LEU A 131 8.44 9.09 -5.28
C LEU A 131 7.43 10.20 -4.96
N ARG A 132 6.30 9.89 -4.32
CA ARG A 132 5.34 10.91 -3.89
C ARG A 132 5.93 11.85 -2.84
N SER A 133 6.79 11.34 -1.95
CA SER A 133 7.55 12.19 -1.02
C SER A 133 8.45 13.17 -1.75
N ALA A 134 9.20 12.70 -2.75
CA ALA A 134 10.05 13.57 -3.57
C ALA A 134 9.24 14.63 -4.34
N ILE A 135 8.11 14.23 -4.94
CA ILE A 135 7.19 15.13 -5.67
C ILE A 135 6.65 16.23 -4.74
N LEU A 136 6.32 15.90 -3.49
CA LEU A 136 5.74 16.83 -2.51
C LEU A 136 6.77 17.52 -1.61
N GLY A 137 8.06 17.32 -1.86
CA GLY A 137 9.16 17.93 -1.09
C GLY A 137 9.30 17.41 0.34
N VAL A 138 8.82 16.20 0.63
CA VAL A 138 8.98 15.51 1.91
C VAL A 138 10.20 14.60 1.85
N LYS A 139 11.08 14.67 2.85
CA LYS A 139 12.32 13.87 2.87
C LYS A 139 12.10 12.53 3.59
N PRO A 140 12.31 11.37 2.92
CA PRO A 140 12.29 10.07 3.59
C PRO A 140 13.33 9.98 4.72
N THR A 141 12.95 9.33 5.82
CA THR A 141 13.77 9.26 7.05
C THR A 141 14.36 7.88 7.30
N ARG A 142 13.84 6.86 6.61
CA ARG A 142 14.30 5.48 6.66
C ARG A 142 14.49 4.97 5.23
N ASP A 143 15.56 4.21 5.01
CA ASP A 143 15.73 3.46 3.76
C ASP A 143 15.01 2.13 3.89
N LEU A 144 13.88 2.01 3.18
CA LEU A 144 13.07 0.80 3.12
C LEU A 144 13.34 -0.02 1.85
N MET A 145 14.28 0.42 1.00
CA MET A 145 14.66 -0.26 -0.24
C MET A 145 16.08 -0.83 -0.21
N ASP A 146 16.85 -0.60 0.85
CA ASP A 146 18.17 -1.22 1.09
C ASP A 146 18.06 -2.74 1.06
N GLY A 147 18.80 -3.39 0.15
CA GLY A 147 18.88 -4.85 0.05
C GLY A 147 17.55 -5.57 -0.16
N ARG A 148 17.47 -6.49 -1.14
CA ARG A 148 16.23 -7.27 -1.30
C ARG A 148 16.03 -8.26 -0.15
N TYR A 149 17.10 -8.94 0.24
CA TYR A 149 17.06 -9.98 1.26
C TYR A 149 17.34 -9.40 2.65
N LEU A 150 16.64 -9.90 3.69
CA LEU A 150 16.75 -9.37 5.06
C LEU A 150 18.18 -9.30 5.63
N TYR A 151 19.06 -10.22 5.22
CA TYR A 151 20.47 -10.24 5.66
C TYR A 151 21.32 -9.15 5.00
N GLN A 152 20.88 -8.58 3.87
CA GLN A 152 21.59 -7.50 3.16
C GLN A 152 21.28 -6.12 3.74
N GLN A 153 20.09 -5.97 4.33
CA GLN A 153 19.60 -4.69 4.84
C GLN A 153 20.39 -4.32 6.11
N LYS A 154 21.07 -3.17 6.12
CA LYS A 154 21.95 -2.77 7.25
C LYS A 154 21.23 -1.93 8.29
N GLY A 155 20.24 -1.15 7.86
CA GLY A 155 19.45 -0.26 8.70
C GLY A 155 18.11 -0.87 9.07
N ALA A 156 17.03 -0.15 8.70
CA ALA A 156 15.67 -0.62 8.89
C ALA A 156 15.45 -1.95 8.16
N LYS A 157 14.71 -2.86 8.80
CA LYS A 157 14.35 -4.15 8.23
C LYS A 157 13.00 -4.05 7.52
N HIS A 158 13.00 -4.02 6.19
CA HIS A 158 11.77 -4.13 5.42
C HIS A 158 11.46 -5.60 5.11
N ILE A 159 10.46 -6.12 5.82
CA ILE A 159 9.94 -7.48 5.72
C ILE A 159 8.72 -7.46 4.81
N ASP A 160 8.95 -7.58 3.50
CA ASP A 160 7.88 -7.77 2.53
C ASP A 160 7.41 -9.23 2.55
N LEU A 161 6.19 -9.45 3.03
CA LEU A 161 5.59 -10.79 3.16
C LEU A 161 5.39 -11.49 1.81
N ALA A 162 5.19 -10.76 0.72
CA ALA A 162 5.08 -11.37 -0.61
C ALA A 162 6.43 -11.95 -1.04
N ASP A 163 7.54 -11.28 -0.73
CA ASP A 163 8.89 -11.83 -0.94
C ASP A 163 9.18 -12.98 0.03
N GLN A 164 8.81 -12.86 1.31
CA GLN A 164 9.05 -13.92 2.29
C GLN A 164 8.29 -15.22 1.96
N LEU A 165 7.00 -15.12 1.66
CA LEU A 165 6.12 -16.28 1.45
C LEU A 165 6.21 -16.87 0.04
N SER A 166 6.76 -16.13 -0.93
CA SER A 166 7.17 -16.69 -2.23
C SER A 166 8.61 -17.21 -2.23
N PHE A 167 9.30 -17.14 -1.09
CA PHE A 167 10.71 -17.48 -0.93
C PHE A 167 11.58 -16.78 -1.98
N TYR A 168 11.37 -15.46 -2.10
CA TYR A 168 12.07 -14.57 -3.04
C TYR A 168 11.97 -15.02 -4.51
N GLY A 169 10.83 -15.62 -4.88
CA GLY A 169 10.56 -16.09 -6.23
C GLY A 169 10.87 -17.57 -6.48
N ALA A 170 11.18 -18.37 -5.45
CA ALA A 170 11.21 -19.83 -5.61
C ALA A 170 9.82 -20.40 -5.95
N VAL A 171 8.76 -19.70 -5.56
CA VAL A 171 7.39 -19.93 -6.04
C VAL A 171 7.15 -19.09 -7.29
N PHE A 172 6.77 -19.75 -8.39
CA PHE A 172 6.61 -19.11 -9.71
C PHE A 172 5.50 -18.05 -9.76
N LYS A 173 4.36 -18.29 -9.09
CA LYS A 173 3.25 -17.33 -9.01
C LYS A 173 3.14 -16.77 -7.60
N LYS A 174 3.29 -15.46 -7.45
CA LYS A 174 2.97 -14.76 -6.20
C LYS A 174 1.47 -14.86 -5.94
N ALA A 175 1.08 -15.39 -4.79
CA ALA A 175 -0.32 -15.40 -4.36
C ALA A 175 -0.71 -14.04 -3.78
N SER A 176 -1.99 -13.70 -3.81
CA SER A 176 -2.51 -12.47 -3.19
C SER A 176 -2.61 -12.60 -1.67
N LEU A 177 -2.67 -11.46 -0.98
CA LEU A 177 -2.90 -11.40 0.47
C LEU A 177 -4.14 -12.22 0.85
N HIS A 178 -5.24 -12.06 0.11
CA HIS A 178 -6.48 -12.82 0.28
C HIS A 178 -6.26 -14.34 0.31
N LEU A 179 -5.47 -14.89 -0.62
CA LEU A 179 -5.23 -16.34 -0.70
C LEU A 179 -4.44 -16.84 0.51
N TYR A 180 -3.45 -16.07 0.98
CA TYR A 180 -2.74 -16.39 2.22
C TYR A 180 -3.66 -16.30 3.43
N CYS A 181 -4.45 -15.23 3.56
CA CYS A 181 -5.40 -15.08 4.67
C CYS A 181 -6.37 -16.27 4.73
N ARG A 182 -7.00 -16.63 3.60
CA ARG A 182 -7.90 -17.79 3.50
C ARG A 182 -7.22 -19.09 3.94
N ALA A 183 -5.97 -19.32 3.50
CA ALA A 183 -5.24 -20.54 3.81
C ALA A 183 -4.80 -20.63 5.27
N PHE A 184 -4.46 -19.50 5.90
CA PHE A 184 -4.04 -19.43 7.30
C PHE A 184 -5.20 -19.23 8.29
N GLY A 185 -6.45 -19.17 7.81
CA GLY A 185 -7.64 -18.95 8.65
C GLY A 185 -7.73 -17.54 9.22
N ILE A 186 -7.15 -16.55 8.52
CA ILE A 186 -7.20 -15.13 8.86
C ILE A 186 -8.38 -14.51 8.09
N GLU A 187 -9.14 -13.64 8.75
CA GLU A 187 -10.21 -12.89 8.10
C GLU A 187 -9.64 -12.05 6.95
N SER A 188 -10.24 -12.20 5.77
CA SER A 188 -9.74 -11.51 4.58
C SER A 188 -10.23 -10.06 4.55
N PRO A 189 -9.39 -9.11 4.10
CA PRO A 189 -9.77 -7.71 3.95
C PRO A 189 -10.91 -7.50 2.92
N LYS A 190 -10.99 -8.40 1.91
CA LYS A 190 -12.05 -8.45 0.90
C LYS A 190 -13.40 -8.99 1.38
N ALA A 191 -13.53 -9.45 2.63
CA ALA A 191 -14.78 -10.04 3.12
C ALA A 191 -15.96 -9.04 3.14
N ALA A 192 -15.65 -7.75 3.22
CA ALA A 192 -16.63 -6.65 3.19
C ALA A 192 -16.97 -6.14 1.77
N GLY A 193 -16.48 -6.81 0.71
CA GLY A 193 -16.84 -6.49 -0.69
C GLY A 193 -16.11 -5.32 -1.33
N VAL A 194 -15.24 -4.60 -0.61
CA VAL A 194 -14.35 -3.57 -1.17
C VAL A 194 -13.01 -4.18 -1.53
N THR A 195 -12.47 -3.80 -2.68
CA THR A 195 -11.16 -4.20 -3.19
C THR A 195 -10.35 -2.97 -3.64
N GLY A 196 -9.04 -3.13 -3.84
CA GLY A 196 -8.18 -2.05 -4.35
C GLY A 196 -8.65 -1.44 -5.67
N ASP A 197 -9.29 -2.22 -6.54
CA ASP A 197 -9.83 -1.74 -7.82
C ASP A 197 -11.02 -0.77 -7.63
N ASP A 198 -11.70 -0.85 -6.49
CA ASP A 198 -12.85 0.02 -6.16
C ASP A 198 -12.42 1.38 -5.60
N VAL A 199 -11.16 1.56 -5.20
CA VAL A 199 -10.69 2.74 -4.44
C VAL A 199 -10.89 4.03 -5.23
N SER A 200 -10.53 4.06 -6.52
CA SER A 200 -10.73 5.24 -7.37
C SER A 200 -12.20 5.60 -7.53
N ALA A 201 -13.09 4.61 -7.66
CA ALA A 201 -14.54 4.86 -7.77
C ALA A 201 -15.13 5.35 -6.44
N LEU A 202 -14.78 4.70 -5.33
CA LEU A 202 -15.20 5.11 -3.99
C LEU A 202 -14.75 6.54 -3.67
N PHE A 203 -13.53 6.91 -4.09
CA PHE A 203 -13.00 8.26 -3.86
C PHE A 203 -13.82 9.29 -4.63
N ARG A 204 -14.13 9.04 -5.90
CA ARG A 204 -15.01 9.91 -6.73
C ARG A 204 -16.42 10.03 -6.16
N GLU A 205 -16.92 8.99 -5.50
CA GLU A 205 -18.23 8.98 -4.84
C GLU A 205 -18.22 9.64 -3.44
N GLY A 206 -17.08 10.17 -2.98
CA GLY A 206 -16.95 10.79 -1.66
C GLY A 206 -16.97 9.80 -0.49
N LYS A 207 -16.76 8.50 -0.76
CA LYS A 207 -16.79 7.42 0.25
C LYS A 207 -15.43 7.24 0.94
N TYR A 208 -14.82 8.34 1.40
CA TYR A 208 -13.46 8.36 1.94
C TYR A 208 -13.29 7.46 3.17
N GLU A 209 -14.26 7.48 4.10
CA GLU A 209 -14.23 6.59 5.27
C GLU A 209 -14.30 5.11 4.89
N THR A 210 -15.00 4.76 3.80
CA THR A 210 -15.05 3.37 3.33
C THR A 210 -13.66 2.90 2.86
N ILE A 211 -12.90 3.78 2.20
CA ILE A 211 -11.50 3.52 1.82
C ILE A 211 -10.63 3.39 3.08
N ALA A 212 -10.76 4.31 4.04
CA ALA A 212 -9.99 4.24 5.28
C ALA A 212 -10.24 2.93 6.04
N ARG A 213 -11.51 2.50 6.16
CA ARG A 213 -11.90 1.22 6.79
C ARG A 213 -11.41 0.00 6.02
N TYR A 214 -11.36 0.09 4.69
CA TYR A 214 -10.74 -0.95 3.87
C TYR A 214 -9.25 -1.09 4.20
N ASN A 215 -8.54 0.02 4.27
CA ASN A 215 -7.13 0.04 4.62
C ASN A 215 -6.86 -0.41 6.07
N VAL A 216 -7.77 -0.14 7.02
CA VAL A 216 -7.76 -0.77 8.37
C VAL A 216 -7.74 -2.30 8.27
N ARG A 217 -8.60 -2.88 7.43
CA ARG A 217 -8.67 -4.34 7.29
C ARG A 217 -7.40 -4.90 6.67
N ASP A 218 -6.80 -4.22 5.70
CA ASP A 218 -5.55 -4.64 5.06
C ASP A 218 -4.37 -4.66 6.04
N ILE A 219 -4.21 -3.62 6.87
CA ILE A 219 -3.13 -3.61 7.88
C ILE A 219 -3.33 -4.66 8.97
N ILE A 220 -4.58 -4.94 9.38
CA ILE A 220 -4.88 -6.00 10.36
C ILE A 220 -4.61 -7.38 9.76
N ALA A 221 -5.08 -7.64 8.53
CA ALA A 221 -4.82 -8.90 7.83
C ALA A 221 -3.32 -9.14 7.60
N THR A 222 -2.58 -8.11 7.22
CA THR A 222 -1.12 -8.13 7.05
C THR A 222 -0.42 -8.39 8.38
N THR A 223 -0.90 -7.78 9.48
CA THR A 223 -0.37 -8.00 10.83
C THR A 223 -0.54 -9.45 11.28
N GLU A 224 -1.73 -10.02 11.11
CA GLU A 224 -1.99 -11.42 11.49
C GLU A 224 -1.19 -12.40 10.63
N LEU A 225 -1.04 -12.11 9.33
CA LEU A 225 -0.19 -12.92 8.45
C LEU A 225 1.29 -12.82 8.85
N TYR A 226 1.76 -11.63 9.22
CA TYR A 226 3.10 -11.43 9.74
C TYR A 226 3.35 -12.26 10.99
N LYS A 227 2.41 -12.28 11.96
CA LYS A 227 2.52 -13.12 13.16
C LYS A 227 2.69 -14.60 12.80
N LYS A 228 1.92 -15.12 11.83
CA LYS A 228 2.10 -16.51 11.33
C LYS A 228 3.49 -16.73 10.75
N TRP A 229 3.95 -15.82 9.88
CA TRP A 229 5.30 -15.91 9.32
C TRP A 229 6.37 -15.85 10.42
N GLN A 230 6.22 -14.94 11.38
CA GLN A 230 7.15 -14.73 12.48
C GLN A 230 7.31 -16.00 13.33
N THR A 231 6.20 -16.63 13.71
CA THR A 231 6.20 -17.85 14.53
C THR A 231 6.79 -19.05 13.80
N TYR A 232 6.40 -19.29 12.54
CA TYR A 232 6.67 -20.57 11.88
C TYR A 232 7.80 -20.55 10.86
N LEU A 233 8.07 -19.40 10.23
CA LEU A 233 8.90 -19.32 9.02
C LEU A 233 10.08 -18.37 9.16
N SER A 234 10.01 -17.41 10.08
CA SER A 234 11.05 -16.39 10.19
C SER A 234 12.40 -16.98 10.62
N PRO A 235 13.52 -16.35 10.18
CA PRO A 235 14.84 -16.66 10.72
C PRO A 235 14.86 -16.46 12.24
N SER A 236 15.72 -17.18 12.95
CA SER A 236 15.81 -17.11 14.43
C SER A 236 15.97 -15.69 14.98
N ALA A 237 16.63 -14.79 14.24
CA ALA A 237 16.79 -13.39 14.61
C ALA A 237 15.47 -12.57 14.67
N PHE A 238 14.39 -13.09 14.10
CA PHE A 238 13.07 -12.44 14.03
C PHE A 238 12.00 -13.18 14.84
N ARG A 239 12.31 -14.33 15.43
CA ARG A 239 11.36 -15.08 16.26
C ARG A 239 11.19 -14.39 17.61
N ASN A 240 9.94 -14.26 18.05
CA ASN A 240 9.68 -13.98 19.46
C ASN A 240 10.02 -15.28 20.22
N PHE A 241 11.02 -15.21 21.10
CA PHE A 241 11.22 -16.29 22.06
C PHE A 241 10.19 -16.08 23.17
N ASP A 242 9.19 -16.97 23.23
CA ASP A 242 8.38 -17.16 24.43
C ASP A 242 9.23 -17.74 25.57
#